data_AF-A0A529KDJ5-F1
#
_entry.id   AF-A0A529KDJ5-F1
#
_cell.length_a   1.000
_cell.length_b   1.000
_cell.length_c   1.000
_cell.angle_alpha   90.00
_cell.angle_beta   90.00
_cell.angle_gamma   90.00
#
_symmetry.space_group_name_H-M   'P 1'
#
loop_
_entity.id
_entity.type
_entity.pdbx_description
1 polymer ?
#
loop_
_entity_poly.entity_id
_entity_poly.type
_entity_poly.pdbx_seq_one_letter_code
_entity_poly.pdbx_strand_id
1 'polypeptide(L)'
;MLLRPAERVRKGNKMRLPPTLQFIRKAFGRTGSGQSPAGLAIRSDILPEETNFRMLAENSGDVIMQLGPDTKARYVSPSCTRLLGWLPEEMVGHGPEVFVPPEHLQNIAAAAALLIAGADEGEPLAIEIRRKDGKTVWVESKARIVRDPLTGVPGDFVLIMRDITERK
;
A
#
# COMPACT_ATOMS: atom_id res chain seq x y z
N MET A 1 21.62 47.99 -24.57
CA MET A 1 22.83 47.16 -24.43
C MET A 1 22.99 46.88 -22.94
N LEU A 2 22.83 45.70 -22.35
CA LEU A 2 22.63 44.33 -22.79
C LEU A 2 21.86 43.63 -21.66
N LEU A 3 20.79 42.92 -22.02
CA LEU A 3 20.22 41.85 -21.20
C LEU A 3 21.11 40.60 -21.32
N ARG A 4 21.10 39.77 -20.25
CA ARG A 4 21.44 38.32 -20.12
C ARG A 4 22.62 38.01 -19.19
N PRO A 5 22.73 36.78 -18.60
CA PRO A 5 21.90 35.58 -18.83
C PRO A 5 21.33 34.88 -17.58
N ALA A 6 20.28 34.10 -17.84
CA ALA A 6 19.83 32.96 -17.04
C ALA A 6 20.88 31.84 -17.06
N GLU A 7 21.02 31.08 -15.95
CA GLU A 7 21.31 29.63 -15.91
C GLU A 7 21.75 29.17 -14.51
N ARG A 8 20.95 28.32 -13.86
CA ARG A 8 21.31 26.92 -13.58
C ARG A 8 20.27 26.26 -12.67
N VAL A 9 19.41 25.49 -13.31
CA VAL A 9 18.67 24.38 -12.69
C VAL A 9 19.70 23.42 -12.07
N ARG A 10 19.76 23.33 -10.74
CA ARG A 10 20.60 22.35 -10.04
C ARG A 10 19.78 21.13 -9.67
N LYS A 11 20.10 20.07 -10.42
CA LYS A 11 20.25 18.65 -10.03
C LYS A 11 19.04 17.94 -9.43
N GLY A 12 18.59 16.95 -10.20
CA GLY A 12 17.58 15.96 -9.82
C GLY A 12 17.81 15.41 -8.43
N ASN A 13 16.79 15.61 -7.60
CA ASN A 13 16.60 14.85 -6.38
C ASN A 13 16.44 13.39 -6.82
N LYS A 14 17.50 12.59 -6.69
CA LYS A 14 17.38 11.13 -6.81
C LYS A 14 16.38 10.73 -5.73
N MET A 15 15.16 10.43 -6.15
CA MET A 15 14.08 9.98 -5.28
C MET A 15 14.57 8.69 -4.62
N ARG A 16 15.13 8.84 -3.42
CA ARG A 16 15.59 7.74 -2.60
C ARG A 16 14.31 7.09 -2.10
N LEU A 17 13.97 5.96 -2.71
CA LEU A 17 12.74 5.26 -2.37
C LEU A 17 12.76 4.91 -0.87
N PRO A 18 11.66 5.17 -0.15
CA PRO A 18 11.63 4.95 1.29
C PRO A 18 11.80 3.45 1.58
N PRO A 19 12.51 3.06 2.67
CA PRO A 19 12.74 1.65 3.05
C PRO A 19 11.46 0.80 3.21
N THR A 20 10.30 1.46 3.20
CA THR A 20 8.97 0.92 3.41
C THR A 20 8.55 -0.15 2.41
N LEU A 21 9.06 -0.13 1.17
CA LEU A 21 8.70 -1.10 0.13
C LEU A 21 9.29 -2.50 0.35
N GLN A 22 10.42 -2.62 1.07
CA GLN A 22 10.99 -3.93 1.41
C GLN A 22 10.07 -4.75 2.32
N PHE A 23 9.24 -4.08 3.12
CA PHE A 23 8.35 -4.73 4.07
C PHE A 23 7.14 -5.39 3.40
N ILE A 24 6.66 -4.85 2.27
CA ILE A 24 5.48 -5.33 1.51
C ILE A 24 5.70 -6.73 0.90
N ARG A 25 6.96 -7.13 0.67
CA ARG A 25 7.30 -8.52 0.29
C ARG A 25 7.18 -9.49 1.47
N LYS A 26 7.61 -9.09 2.67
CA LYS A 26 7.58 -9.96 3.87
C LYS A 26 6.17 -10.09 4.46
N ALA A 27 5.44 -8.99 4.52
CA ALA A 27 4.34 -8.74 3.59
C ALA A 27 3.47 -9.88 3.04
N PHE A 28 3.29 -9.84 1.73
CA PHE A 28 2.40 -10.72 0.98
C PHE A 28 3.14 -11.88 0.29
N GLY A 29 4.43 -12.08 0.58
CA GLY A 29 5.27 -13.10 -0.05
C GLY A 29 5.45 -14.37 0.79
N ARG A 30 4.52 -15.32 0.65
CA ARG A 30 4.74 -16.76 0.39
C ARG A 30 3.49 -17.58 0.76
N THR A 31 2.64 -17.82 -0.23
CA THR A 31 1.85 -19.05 -0.34
C THR A 31 2.26 -19.72 -1.64
N GLY A 32 3.06 -20.77 -1.51
CA GLY A 32 3.64 -21.51 -2.62
C GLY A 32 4.31 -22.77 -2.11
N SER A 33 3.50 -23.69 -1.61
CA SER A 33 3.87 -25.08 -1.41
C SER A 33 4.07 -25.76 -2.77
N GLY A 34 5.18 -26.48 -2.96
CA GLY A 34 5.24 -27.63 -3.88
C GLY A 34 6.28 -27.61 -5.00
N GLN A 35 7.33 -28.42 -4.80
CA GLN A 35 8.12 -29.22 -5.77
C GLN A 35 9.12 -28.57 -6.76
N SER A 36 10.38 -28.97 -6.59
CA SER A 36 11.52 -28.99 -7.54
C SER A 36 11.22 -29.85 -8.80
N PRO A 37 12.06 -29.93 -9.88
CA PRO A 37 13.47 -29.56 -9.99
C PRO A 37 13.98 -28.95 -11.33
N ALA A 38 15.26 -28.53 -11.28
CA ALA A 38 16.25 -28.52 -12.36
C ALA A 38 16.03 -27.67 -13.64
N GLY A 39 16.98 -26.76 -13.85
CA GLY A 39 17.55 -26.52 -15.18
C GLY A 39 17.18 -25.22 -15.87
N LEU A 40 18.26 -24.54 -16.29
CA LEU A 40 18.33 -23.56 -17.37
C LEU A 40 18.17 -22.07 -17.03
N ALA A 41 19.29 -21.39 -17.28
CA ALA A 41 19.54 -19.97 -17.19
C ALA A 41 18.45 -19.08 -17.83
N ILE A 42 18.04 -18.06 -17.09
CA ILE A 42 17.77 -16.73 -17.67
C ILE A 42 18.58 -15.73 -16.86
N ARG A 43 19.66 -15.24 -17.48
CA ARG A 43 20.44 -14.12 -16.98
C ARG A 43 19.62 -12.85 -17.14
N SER A 44 19.58 -12.10 -16.04
CA SER A 44 19.54 -10.63 -15.99
C SER A 44 18.34 -9.94 -16.64
N ASP A 45 17.20 -10.00 -15.97
CA ASP A 45 16.24 -8.88 -15.89
C ASP A 45 15.72 -8.76 -14.45
N ILE A 46 16.65 -8.61 -13.49
CA ILE A 46 16.27 -8.21 -12.13
C ILE A 46 16.14 -6.69 -12.17
N LEU A 47 15.03 -6.20 -12.73
CA LEU A 47 14.60 -4.83 -12.45
C LEU A 47 14.57 -4.68 -10.91
N PRO A 48 15.07 -3.55 -10.35
CA PRO A 48 15.15 -3.39 -8.91
C PRO A 48 13.80 -3.75 -8.30
N GLU A 49 13.80 -4.56 -7.24
CA GLU A 49 12.62 -5.27 -6.73
C GLU A 49 11.38 -4.37 -6.56
N GLU A 50 11.57 -3.07 -6.29
CA GLU A 50 10.55 -2.02 -6.26
C GLU A 50 9.72 -1.87 -7.56
N THR A 51 10.35 -2.12 -8.70
CA THR A 51 9.71 -2.09 -10.02
C THR A 51 8.74 -3.26 -10.18
N ASN A 52 9.07 -4.44 -9.65
CA ASN A 52 8.18 -5.60 -9.73
C ASN A 52 6.96 -5.48 -8.81
N PHE A 53 7.11 -4.96 -7.59
CA PHE A 53 5.96 -4.75 -6.69
C PHE A 53 5.04 -3.63 -7.17
N ARG A 54 5.62 -2.52 -7.64
CA ARG A 54 4.87 -1.46 -8.29
C ARG A 54 4.08 -2.01 -9.48
N MET A 55 4.71 -2.83 -10.34
CA MET A 55 4.03 -3.46 -11.47
C MET A 55 2.94 -4.47 -11.06
N LEU A 56 3.14 -5.29 -10.01
CA LEU A 56 2.11 -6.23 -9.54
C LEU A 56 0.87 -5.51 -8.99
N ALA A 57 1.07 -4.43 -8.24
CA ALA A 57 0.00 -3.59 -7.70
C ALA A 57 -0.72 -2.78 -8.78
N GLU A 58 0.03 -2.24 -9.74
CA GLU A 58 -0.52 -1.47 -10.86
C GLU A 58 -1.33 -2.35 -11.81
N ASN A 59 -0.95 -3.63 -11.96
CA ASN A 59 -1.58 -4.54 -12.92
C ASN A 59 -2.83 -5.28 -12.37
N SER A 60 -2.99 -5.44 -11.04
CA SER A 60 -4.17 -6.15 -10.48
C SER A 60 -5.41 -5.27 -10.32
N GLY A 61 -5.26 -3.95 -10.39
CA GLY A 61 -6.35 -3.03 -10.11
C GLY A 61 -6.44 -2.62 -8.63
N ASP A 62 -5.85 -3.41 -7.73
CA ASP A 62 -5.94 -3.27 -6.28
C ASP A 62 -5.15 -2.05 -5.76
N VAL A 63 -5.61 -1.48 -4.65
CA VAL A 63 -4.89 -0.39 -3.96
C VAL A 63 -4.05 -0.97 -2.84
N ILE A 64 -2.76 -0.68 -2.86
CA ILE A 64 -1.83 -1.00 -1.77
C ILE A 64 -1.60 0.26 -0.96
N MET A 65 -1.74 0.13 0.36
CA MET A 65 -1.49 1.23 1.28
C MET A 65 -0.66 0.75 2.45
N GLN A 66 0.22 1.63 2.92
CA GLN A 66 0.95 1.45 4.16
C GLN A 66 0.49 2.48 5.16
N LEU A 67 0.18 2.04 6.37
CA LEU A 67 -0.19 2.91 7.48
C LEU A 67 0.88 2.85 8.57
N GLY A 68 1.14 3.98 9.21
CA GLY A 68 1.95 4.00 10.42
C GLY A 68 1.20 3.38 11.62
N PRO A 69 1.87 3.25 12.78
CA PRO A 69 1.21 2.83 14.03
C PRO A 69 0.11 3.80 14.48
N ASP A 70 0.17 5.04 14.01
CA ASP A 70 -0.84 6.09 14.20
C ASP A 70 -1.99 6.00 13.18
N THR A 71 -2.08 4.90 12.44
CA THR A 71 -3.06 4.58 11.38
C THR A 71 -3.11 5.57 10.21
N LYS A 72 -2.16 6.51 10.15
CA LYS A 72 -2.04 7.47 9.03
C LYS A 72 -1.31 6.86 7.86
N ALA A 73 -1.79 7.12 6.65
CA ALA A 73 -1.16 6.63 5.44
C ALA A 73 0.25 7.21 5.27
N ARG A 74 1.24 6.34 5.06
CA ARG A 74 2.62 6.68 4.71
C ARG A 74 2.90 6.52 3.24
N TYR A 75 2.17 5.59 2.60
CA TYR A 75 2.24 5.31 1.18
C TYR A 75 0.88 4.83 0.69
N VAL A 76 0.53 5.23 -0.53
CA VAL A 76 -0.66 4.77 -1.27
C VAL A 76 -0.24 4.54 -2.71
N SER A 77 -0.64 3.42 -3.31
CA SER A 77 -0.34 3.13 -4.70
C SER A 77 -1.17 3.99 -5.67
N PRO A 78 -0.65 4.34 -6.86
CA PRO A 78 -1.37 5.15 -7.85
C PRO A 78 -2.73 4.58 -8.32
N SER A 79 -2.95 3.27 -8.15
CA SER A 79 -4.24 2.62 -8.41
C SER A 79 -5.40 3.23 -7.61
N CYS A 80 -5.13 3.95 -6.50
CA CYS A 80 -6.16 4.65 -5.73
C CYS A 80 -6.89 5.72 -6.55
N THR A 81 -6.24 6.34 -7.53
CA THR A 81 -6.87 7.36 -8.37
C THR A 81 -7.98 6.77 -9.23
N ARG A 82 -7.77 5.57 -9.76
CA ARG A 82 -8.81 4.87 -10.53
C ARG A 82 -9.93 4.36 -9.64
N LEU A 83 -9.60 3.71 -8.52
CA LEU A 83 -10.58 3.08 -7.65
C LEU A 83 -11.37 4.11 -6.82
N LEU A 84 -10.66 5.01 -6.13
CA LEU A 84 -11.21 5.93 -5.14
C LEU A 84 -11.33 7.37 -5.65
N GLY A 85 -10.65 7.72 -6.75
CA GLY A 85 -10.65 9.09 -7.28
C GLY A 85 -9.70 10.07 -6.57
N TRP A 86 -9.01 9.62 -5.53
CA TRP A 86 -8.01 10.40 -4.80
C TRP A 86 -6.62 10.26 -5.42
N LEU A 87 -5.82 11.33 -5.36
CA LEU A 87 -4.39 11.22 -5.63
C LEU A 87 -3.68 10.64 -4.41
N PRO A 88 -2.61 9.84 -4.58
CA PRO A 88 -1.85 9.28 -3.45
C PRO A 88 -1.45 10.33 -2.42
N GLU A 89 -0.95 11.47 -2.87
CA GLU A 89 -0.51 12.60 -2.05
C GLU A 89 -1.63 13.25 -1.23
N GLU A 90 -2.90 13.10 -1.64
CA GLU A 90 -4.06 13.60 -0.88
C GLU A 90 -4.47 12.63 0.23
N MET A 91 -4.07 11.36 0.11
CA MET A 91 -4.37 10.34 1.10
C MET A 91 -3.26 10.20 2.14
N VAL A 92 -2.00 10.39 1.73
CA VAL A 92 -0.84 10.34 2.63
C VAL A 92 -0.97 11.38 3.75
N GLY A 93 -0.71 10.96 4.98
CA GLY A 93 -0.80 11.77 6.19
C GLY A 93 -2.19 11.77 6.85
N HIS A 94 -3.20 11.19 6.21
CA HIS A 94 -4.56 11.10 6.74
C HIS A 94 -4.86 9.68 7.26
N GLY A 95 -5.72 9.60 8.27
CA GLY A 95 -6.24 8.34 8.80
C GLY A 95 -7.54 7.90 8.08
N PRO A 96 -8.06 6.71 8.43
CA PRO A 96 -9.27 6.17 7.80
C PRO A 96 -10.51 7.04 7.99
N GLU A 97 -10.59 7.84 9.05
CA GLU A 97 -11.73 8.73 9.35
C GLU A 97 -12.05 9.76 8.25
N VAL A 98 -11.08 10.09 7.41
CA VAL A 98 -11.26 11.01 6.28
C VAL A 98 -11.99 10.32 5.12
N PHE A 99 -11.67 9.04 4.87
CA PHE A 99 -12.11 8.32 3.67
C PHE A 99 -13.20 7.30 3.95
N VAL A 100 -13.39 6.89 5.19
CA VAL A 100 -14.29 5.79 5.56
C VAL A 100 -15.52 6.35 6.29
N PRO A 101 -16.73 5.89 5.97
CA PRO A 101 -17.93 6.21 6.75
C PRO A 101 -17.82 5.78 8.22
N PRO A 102 -18.35 6.57 9.19
CA PRO A 102 -18.25 6.30 10.62
C PRO A 102 -18.68 4.90 11.05
N GLU A 103 -19.69 4.33 10.39
CA GLU A 103 -20.23 2.99 10.65
C GLU A 103 -19.21 1.87 10.44
N HIS A 104 -18.16 2.09 9.64
CA HIS A 104 -17.10 1.11 9.39
C HIS A 104 -15.86 1.33 10.28
N LEU A 105 -15.70 2.50 10.89
CA LEU A 105 -14.51 2.83 11.67
C LEU A 105 -14.31 1.91 12.88
N GLN A 106 -15.40 1.50 13.53
CA GLN A 106 -15.34 0.57 14.67
C GLN A 106 -14.80 -0.81 14.26
N ASN A 107 -15.22 -1.33 13.11
CA ASN A 107 -14.76 -2.62 12.60
C ASN A 107 -13.28 -2.57 12.20
N ILE A 108 -12.84 -1.47 11.58
CA ILE A 108 -11.43 -1.24 11.25
C ILE A 108 -10.58 -1.18 12.51
N ALA A 109 -11.02 -0.44 13.53
CA ALA A 109 -10.32 -0.32 14.80
C ALA A 109 -10.19 -1.68 15.50
N ALA A 110 -11.26 -2.50 15.49
CA ALA A 110 -11.22 -3.85 16.06
C ALA A 110 -10.23 -4.76 15.32
N ALA A 111 -10.22 -4.73 13.98
CA ALA A 111 -9.25 -5.50 13.20
C ALA A 111 -7.80 -5.06 13.45
N ALA A 112 -7.56 -3.75 13.52
CA ALA A 112 -6.24 -3.22 13.87
C ALA A 112 -5.80 -3.64 15.28
N ALA A 113 -6.71 -3.65 16.25
CA ALA A 113 -6.41 -4.09 17.62
C ALA A 113 -5.99 -5.57 17.68
N LEU A 114 -6.64 -6.46 16.93
CA LEU A 114 -6.26 -7.87 16.84
C LEU A 114 -4.84 -8.05 16.26
N LEU A 115 -4.51 -7.29 15.23
CA LEU A 115 -3.17 -7.27 14.64
C LEU A 115 -2.11 -6.81 15.66
N ILE A 116 -2.39 -5.71 16.38
CA ILE A 116 -1.49 -5.21 17.42
C ILE A 116 -1.31 -6.24 18.54
N ALA A 117 -2.39 -6.92 18.95
CA ALA A 117 -2.40 -7.88 20.04
C ALA A 117 -1.64 -9.18 19.76
N GLY A 118 -1.34 -9.49 18.49
CA GLY A 118 -0.49 -10.64 18.15
C GLY A 118 -0.80 -11.31 16.82
N ALA A 119 -1.91 -10.99 16.15
CA ALA A 119 -2.18 -11.53 14.83
C ALA A 119 -1.21 -10.93 13.79
N ASP A 120 -0.77 -11.73 12.82
CA ASP A 120 0.09 -11.25 11.74
C ASP A 120 -0.72 -10.70 10.56
N GLU A 121 -1.88 -11.30 10.26
CA GLU A 121 -2.87 -10.80 9.31
C GLU A 121 -4.27 -10.76 9.90
N GLY A 122 -5.10 -9.87 9.37
CA GLY A 122 -6.52 -9.79 9.67
C GLY A 122 -7.35 -10.48 8.59
N GLU A 123 -8.56 -10.89 8.99
CA GLU A 123 -9.57 -11.35 8.05
C GLU A 123 -9.95 -10.24 7.05
N PRO A 124 -10.31 -10.58 5.80
CA PRO A 124 -10.81 -9.61 4.84
C PRO A 124 -12.06 -8.89 5.37
N LEU A 125 -12.09 -7.57 5.24
CA LEU A 125 -13.23 -6.73 5.60
C LEU A 125 -13.85 -6.10 4.36
N ALA A 126 -15.13 -6.37 4.11
CA ALA A 126 -15.91 -5.63 3.15
C ALA A 126 -16.38 -4.31 3.77
N ILE A 127 -15.88 -3.18 3.27
CA ILE A 127 -16.19 -1.83 3.78
C ILE A 127 -16.50 -0.87 2.63
N GLU A 128 -17.34 0.12 2.91
CA GLU A 128 -17.50 1.25 2.00
C GLU A 128 -16.39 2.27 2.22
N ILE A 129 -15.88 2.82 1.11
CA ILE A 129 -14.95 3.94 1.13
C ILE A 129 -15.51 5.08 0.30
N ARG A 130 -15.42 6.30 0.84
CA ARG A 130 -15.78 7.54 0.18
C ARG A 130 -14.77 7.87 -0.91
N ARG A 131 -15.30 7.97 -2.12
CA ARG A 131 -14.60 8.49 -3.27
C ARG A 131 -14.49 10.01 -3.20
N LYS A 132 -13.54 10.58 -3.93
CA LYS A 132 -13.34 12.03 -4.00
C LYS A 132 -14.54 12.79 -4.58
N ASP A 133 -15.34 12.13 -5.42
CA ASP A 133 -16.57 12.70 -6.01
C ASP A 133 -17.78 12.67 -5.06
N GLY A 134 -17.60 12.19 -3.82
CA GLY A 134 -18.64 12.11 -2.79
C GLY A 134 -19.48 10.82 -2.82
N LYS A 135 -19.28 9.93 -3.80
CA LYS A 135 -19.92 8.61 -3.82
C LYS A 135 -19.17 7.64 -2.92
N THR A 136 -19.71 6.44 -2.72
CA THR A 136 -19.01 5.32 -2.07
C THR A 136 -18.66 4.24 -3.07
N VAL A 137 -17.66 3.43 -2.73
CA VAL A 137 -17.30 2.18 -3.43
C VAL A 137 -17.12 1.08 -2.39
N TRP A 138 -17.56 -0.13 -2.72
CA TRP A 138 -17.36 -1.29 -1.86
C TRP A 138 -16.00 -1.89 -2.15
N VAL A 139 -15.19 -2.03 -1.10
CA VAL A 139 -13.89 -2.68 -1.19
C VAL A 139 -13.79 -3.82 -0.19
N GLU A 140 -13.09 -4.87 -0.58
CA GLU A 140 -12.55 -5.85 0.35
C GLU A 140 -11.14 -5.43 0.73
N SER A 141 -10.92 -5.15 2.01
CA SER A 141 -9.64 -4.74 2.55
C SER A 141 -9.05 -5.84 3.42
N LYS A 142 -7.81 -6.25 3.11
CA LYS A 142 -7.04 -7.18 3.94
C LYS A 142 -5.79 -6.49 4.46
N ALA A 143 -5.62 -6.49 5.78
CA ALA A 143 -4.50 -5.84 6.45
C ALA A 143 -3.58 -6.87 7.11
N ARG A 144 -2.30 -6.51 7.19
CA ARG A 144 -1.31 -7.23 7.97
C ARG A 144 -0.36 -6.26 8.66
N ILE A 145 0.19 -6.69 9.78
CA ILE A 145 1.12 -5.89 10.55
C ILE A 145 2.56 -6.28 10.23
N VAL A 146 3.42 -5.27 10.17
CA VAL A 146 4.86 -5.43 9.99
C VAL A 146 5.49 -5.30 11.36
N ARG A 147 6.14 -6.38 11.81
CA ARG A 147 6.85 -6.40 13.08
C ARG A 147 8.33 -6.18 12.86
N ASP A 148 8.95 -5.50 13.81
CA ASP A 148 10.41 -5.41 13.87
C ASP A 148 11.01 -6.82 13.98
N PRO A 149 11.97 -7.20 13.12
CA PRO A 149 12.49 -8.58 13.09
C PRO A 149 13.28 -9.00 14.33
N LEU A 150 13.84 -8.04 15.07
CA LEU A 150 14.72 -8.29 16.21
C LEU A 150 13.96 -8.25 17.53
N THR A 151 12.99 -7.36 17.64
CA THR A 151 12.25 -7.07 18.88
C THR A 151 10.83 -7.59 18.87
N GLY A 152 10.28 -7.94 17.69
CA GLY A 152 8.88 -8.36 17.53
C GLY A 152 7.85 -7.24 17.71
N VAL A 153 8.31 -6.01 17.95
CA VAL A 153 7.44 -4.87 18.22
C VAL A 153 6.56 -4.56 17.00
N PRO A 154 5.24 -4.38 17.18
CA PRO A 154 4.34 -3.91 16.14
C PRO A 154 4.82 -2.60 15.52
N GLY A 155 4.97 -2.57 14.20
CA GLY A 155 5.30 -1.39 13.41
C GLY A 155 4.14 -0.99 12.51
N ASP A 156 4.45 -0.79 11.23
CA ASP A 156 3.48 -0.34 10.23
C ASP A 156 2.47 -1.42 9.86
N PHE A 157 1.32 -0.99 9.34
CA PHE A 157 0.37 -1.88 8.67
C PHE A 157 0.58 -1.80 7.16
N VAL A 158 0.36 -2.91 6.48
CA VAL A 158 0.21 -2.93 5.03
C VAL A 158 -1.14 -3.53 4.70
N LEU A 159 -1.90 -2.86 3.85
CA LEU A 159 -3.22 -3.31 3.44
C LEU A 159 -3.38 -3.27 1.92
N ILE A 160 -4.16 -4.23 1.43
CA ILE A 160 -4.59 -4.33 0.04
C ILE A 160 -6.09 -4.14 0.02
N MET A 161 -6.58 -3.24 -0.83
CA MET A 161 -8.00 -3.00 -1.07
C MET A 161 -8.35 -3.40 -2.49
N ARG A 162 -9.34 -4.27 -2.61
CA ARG A 162 -9.88 -4.75 -3.88
C ARG A 162 -11.29 -4.26 -4.08
N ASP A 163 -11.60 -3.79 -5.30
CA ASP A 163 -12.98 -3.47 -5.69
C ASP A 163 -13.85 -4.73 -5.67
N ILE A 164 -14.98 -4.67 -4.97
CA ILE A 164 -15.98 -5.74 -4.94
C ILE A 164 -17.38 -5.23 -5.29
N THR A 165 -17.49 -4.04 -5.89
CA THR A 165 -18.78 -3.43 -6.23
C THR A 165 -19.64 -4.32 -7.12
N GLU A 166 -19.04 -5.08 -8.06
CA GLU A 166 -19.77 -6.02 -8.91
C GLU A 166 -20.16 -7.34 -8.23
N ARG A 167 -19.63 -7.62 -7.02
CA ARG A 167 -19.83 -8.88 -6.30
C ARG A 167 -20.83 -8.77 -5.14
N LYS A 168 -21.49 -7.62 -4.99
CA LYS A 168 -22.43 -7.30 -3.92
C LYS A 168 -23.86 -7.21 -4.43
#